data_AF-A0A368Z709-F1
#
_entry.id   AF-A0A368Z709-F1
#
_cell.length_a   1.000
_cell.length_b   1.000
_cell.length_c   1.000
_cell.angle_alpha   90.00
_cell.angle_beta   90.00
_cell.angle_gamma   90.00
#
_symmetry.space_group_name_H-M   'P 1'
#
loop_
_entity.id
_entity.type
_entity.pdbx_description
1 polymer ?
#
loop_
_entity_poly.entity_id
_entity_poly.type
_entity_poly.pdbx_seq_one_letter_code
_entity_poly.pdbx_strand_id
1 'polypeptide(L)'
;MPPASPLARLAKKVEESGRNAEHRPAKDFDGIALRLLNDVRAGVTLRNRQLKDAAWCLWTTTPALADTKDVMNGVLSQLVSADSARPFRTLASSFMTSYSNEMPGRLDAAATLAKLSNKWGGPWGELHKKFRLFDLDVGPRLLADAVIEQDKPAPDILKEAGLGAMNAQSGYAKAVTAALLDRLATSRAHDHLTRLDRIKRYAMTEGGRPIYNDLLPNLIEALLRPFSQEKIEKAIRDAFLKVVLMLLGDPRLKPGNWAFVPAPLRELVQRWLTEQSLRQFLDIVDRIADDSMWSYRRAFWEGVYNKGLIDEAWVAFGPDGTRLARSVFGSNAEFARLEAEGRQVEAGHAVLLLRIGDGVVADWSHNGKCNIWSDASERSAPKLFRRSYGSDEIRIHKGAGNFETSTKLSQMHMASQTYSWQSKVAERLYAMTGVRLQQRDYRYR
;
A
#
# COMPACT_ATOMS: atom_id res chain seq x y z
N MET A 1 60.64 -18.44 -26.59
CA MET A 1 59.43 -18.15 -25.80
C MET A 1 58.63 -17.08 -26.52
N PRO A 2 57.32 -17.22 -26.70
CA PRO A 2 56.52 -16.21 -27.39
C PRO A 2 56.37 -14.94 -26.54
N PRO A 3 56.32 -13.74 -27.15
CA PRO A 3 56.17 -12.48 -26.42
C PRO A 3 54.77 -12.39 -25.79
N ALA A 4 54.71 -11.94 -24.53
CA ALA A 4 53.47 -11.80 -23.77
C ALA A 4 52.45 -10.87 -24.48
N SER A 5 51.19 -11.32 -24.52
CA SER A 5 50.07 -10.63 -25.17
C SER A 5 49.78 -9.26 -24.53
N PRO A 6 49.17 -8.30 -25.26
CA PRO A 6 48.79 -7.00 -24.72
C PRO A 6 47.91 -7.09 -23.47
N LEU A 7 47.04 -8.10 -23.38
CA LEU A 7 46.20 -8.42 -22.22
C LEU A 7 47.03 -8.86 -21.00
N ALA A 8 48.08 -9.67 -21.21
CA ALA A 8 49.00 -10.06 -20.14
C ALA A 8 49.82 -8.88 -19.61
N ARG A 9 50.16 -7.91 -20.46
CA ARG A 9 50.82 -6.66 -20.03
C ARG A 9 49.88 -5.73 -19.28
N LEU A 10 48.59 -5.69 -19.67
CA LEU A 10 47.57 -4.92 -18.97
C LEU A 10 47.26 -5.52 -17.58
N ALA A 11 47.16 -6.85 -17.50
CA ALA A 11 46.98 -7.57 -16.24
C ALA A 11 48.16 -7.34 -15.28
N LYS A 12 49.39 -7.38 -15.79
CA LYS A 12 50.59 -7.10 -14.99
C LYS A 12 50.66 -5.63 -14.53
N LYS A 13 50.24 -4.68 -15.37
CA LYS A 13 50.07 -3.26 -14.97
C LYS A 13 48.99 -3.07 -13.91
N VAL A 14 47.91 -3.85 -13.95
CA VAL A 14 46.84 -3.81 -12.93
C VAL A 14 47.31 -4.44 -11.62
N GLU A 15 48.09 -5.52 -11.65
CA GLU A 15 48.74 -6.10 -10.46
C GLU A 15 49.81 -5.17 -9.84
N GLU A 16 50.63 -4.53 -10.67
CA GLU A 16 51.64 -3.55 -10.22
C GLU A 16 50.98 -2.25 -9.70
N SER A 17 49.83 -1.84 -10.26
CA SER A 17 49.04 -0.69 -9.77
C SER A 17 48.20 -1.02 -8.53
N GLY A 18 47.81 -2.28 -8.35
CA GLY A 18 47.00 -2.75 -7.22
C GLY A 18 47.75 -2.73 -5.88
N ARG A 19 49.09 -2.68 -5.89
CA ARG A 19 49.92 -2.56 -4.69
C ARG A 19 50.22 -1.12 -4.26
N ASN A 20 49.90 -0.12 -5.10
CA ASN A 20 50.12 1.32 -4.85
C ASN A 20 48.86 2.18 -5.08
N ALA A 21 47.66 1.59 -5.04
CA ALA A 21 46.43 2.36 -5.01
C ALA A 21 46.25 3.01 -3.63
N GLU A 22 47.04 4.05 -3.35
CA GLU A 22 46.75 5.00 -2.28
C GLU A 22 45.29 5.40 -2.38
N HIS A 23 44.51 5.05 -1.36
CA HIS A 23 43.17 5.57 -1.14
C HIS A 23 43.29 7.10 -1.12
N ARG A 24 42.94 7.76 -2.23
CA ARG A 24 42.79 9.22 -2.20
C ARG A 24 41.74 9.53 -1.14
N PRO A 25 42.08 10.31 -0.09
CA PRO A 25 41.11 10.62 0.95
C PRO A 25 39.87 11.24 0.31
N ALA A 26 38.70 10.84 0.81
CA ALA A 26 37.44 11.44 0.39
C ALA A 26 37.53 12.96 0.56
N LYS A 27 37.04 13.69 -0.43
CA LYS A 27 37.11 15.15 -0.43
C LYS A 27 36.32 15.68 0.76
N ASP A 28 36.95 16.47 1.63
CA ASP A 28 36.30 17.13 2.77
C ASP A 28 35.36 18.25 2.27
N PHE A 29 34.11 17.88 1.98
CA PHE A 29 33.11 18.81 1.45
C PHE A 29 32.61 19.81 2.50
N ASP A 30 32.67 19.49 3.79
CA ASP A 30 32.28 20.41 4.86
C ASP A 30 33.32 21.52 5.03
N GLY A 31 34.60 21.17 5.07
CA GLY A 31 35.67 22.17 5.06
C GLY A 31 35.71 23.00 3.78
N ILE A 32 35.30 22.43 2.63
CA ILE A 32 35.11 23.18 1.39
C ILE A 32 33.93 24.14 1.49
N ALA A 33 32.79 23.69 2.02
CA ALA A 33 31.61 24.52 2.20
C ALA A 33 31.92 25.74 3.07
N LEU A 34 32.62 25.54 4.20
CA LEU A 34 33.00 26.64 5.09
C LEU A 34 33.90 27.68 4.39
N ARG A 35 34.88 27.22 3.59
CA ARG A 35 35.73 28.13 2.80
C ARG A 35 34.93 28.90 1.75
N LEU A 36 34.10 28.19 0.99
CA LEU A 36 33.27 28.81 -0.05
C LEU A 36 32.26 29.80 0.52
N LEU A 37 31.70 29.53 1.70
CA LEU A 37 30.82 30.45 2.41
C LEU A 37 31.52 31.77 2.71
N ASN A 38 32.75 31.72 3.21
CA ASN A 38 33.55 32.92 3.48
C ASN A 38 33.95 33.65 2.19
N ASP A 39 34.40 32.92 1.17
CA ASP A 39 34.75 33.47 -0.15
C ASP A 39 33.57 34.24 -0.76
N VAL A 40 32.38 33.65 -0.76
CA VAL A 40 31.18 34.27 -1.34
C VAL A 40 30.74 35.49 -0.53
N ARG A 41 30.80 35.43 0.81
CA ARG A 41 30.51 36.60 1.67
C ARG A 41 31.50 37.75 1.45
N ALA A 42 32.75 37.44 1.14
CA ALA A 42 33.78 38.41 0.80
C ALA A 42 33.68 38.91 -0.66
N GLY A 43 32.69 38.46 -1.45
CA GLY A 43 32.52 38.87 -2.84
C GLY A 43 33.54 38.26 -3.80
N VAL A 44 34.21 37.18 -3.42
CA VAL A 44 35.22 36.51 -4.25
C VAL A 44 34.55 35.87 -5.47
N THR A 45 35.13 36.10 -6.66
CA THR A 45 34.72 35.41 -7.89
C THR A 45 35.30 34.00 -7.92
N LEU A 46 34.42 33.00 -7.89
CA LEU A 46 34.76 31.59 -7.85
C LEU A 46 35.14 31.06 -9.23
N ARG A 47 36.24 30.29 -9.30
CA ARG A 47 36.63 29.58 -10.53
C ARG A 47 35.68 28.42 -10.80
N ASN A 48 35.62 27.94 -12.05
CA ASN A 48 34.79 26.78 -12.45
C ASN A 48 34.94 25.54 -11.52
N ARG A 49 36.15 25.27 -10.99
CA ARG A 49 36.35 24.19 -10.02
C ARG A 49 35.64 24.46 -8.69
N GLN A 50 35.75 25.69 -8.17
CA GLN A 50 35.07 26.12 -6.95
C GLN A 50 33.55 26.18 -7.14
N LEU A 51 33.06 26.60 -8.31
CA LEU A 51 31.62 26.59 -8.62
C LEU A 51 31.02 25.19 -8.65
N LYS A 52 31.75 24.20 -9.17
CA LYS A 52 31.33 22.79 -9.06
C LYS A 52 31.26 22.33 -7.60
N ASP A 53 32.24 22.73 -6.81
CA ASP A 53 32.29 22.35 -5.41
C ASP A 53 31.15 23.04 -4.63
N ALA A 54 30.90 24.33 -4.90
CA ALA A 54 29.79 25.08 -4.34
C ALA A 54 28.44 24.43 -4.66
N ALA A 55 28.24 23.98 -5.90
CA ALA A 55 27.03 23.27 -6.30
C ALA A 55 26.78 21.97 -5.50
N TRP A 56 27.84 21.23 -5.13
CA TRP A 56 27.72 20.07 -4.24
C TRP A 56 27.47 20.48 -2.77
N CYS A 57 28.07 21.59 -2.32
CA CYS A 57 27.92 22.11 -0.96
C CYS A 57 26.60 22.86 -0.70
N LEU A 58 25.69 22.96 -1.69
CA LEU A 58 24.46 23.74 -1.51
C LEU A 58 23.55 23.15 -0.42
N TRP A 59 23.35 21.82 -0.40
CA TRP A 59 22.32 21.21 0.46
C TRP A 59 22.78 20.02 1.29
N THR A 60 23.92 19.40 0.97
CA THR A 60 24.33 18.13 1.61
C THR A 60 25.50 18.27 2.60
N THR A 61 26.02 19.47 2.81
CA THR A 61 27.17 19.74 3.69
C THR A 61 26.75 20.45 4.97
N THR A 62 27.63 20.47 5.96
CA THR A 62 27.48 21.26 7.20
C THR A 62 28.67 22.22 7.34
N PRO A 63 28.49 23.55 7.18
CA PRO A 63 27.23 24.23 6.84
C PRO A 63 26.79 23.98 5.40
N ALA A 64 25.48 24.03 5.15
CA ALA A 64 24.95 24.01 3.78
C ALA A 64 24.96 25.45 3.25
N LEU A 65 25.46 25.67 2.03
CA LEU A 65 25.52 27.02 1.45
C LEU A 65 24.13 27.62 1.21
N ALA A 66 23.11 26.77 1.01
CA ALA A 66 21.73 27.18 0.80
C ALA A 66 21.04 27.72 2.07
N ASP A 67 21.57 27.45 3.27
CA ASP A 67 20.99 27.93 4.53
C ASP A 67 21.16 29.44 4.71
N THR A 68 22.13 30.05 4.01
CA THR A 68 22.31 31.50 3.99
C THR A 68 21.87 32.06 2.63
N LYS A 69 20.73 32.74 2.60
CA LYS A 69 20.11 33.26 1.37
C LYS A 69 21.07 34.08 0.49
N ASP A 70 21.84 34.99 1.09
CA ASP A 70 22.78 35.83 0.34
C ASP A 70 23.93 35.03 -0.28
N VAL A 71 24.43 34.02 0.43
CA VAL A 71 25.47 33.11 -0.07
C VAL A 71 24.93 32.28 -1.22
N MET A 72 23.73 31.72 -1.08
CA MET A 72 23.07 30.96 -2.14
C MET A 72 22.89 31.81 -3.41
N ASN A 73 22.33 33.01 -3.28
CA ASN A 73 22.14 33.93 -4.39
C ASN A 73 23.48 34.33 -5.03
N GLY A 74 24.52 34.55 -4.21
CA GLY A 74 25.89 34.76 -4.66
C GLY A 74 26.40 33.60 -5.51
N VAL A 75 26.26 32.36 -5.04
CA VAL A 75 26.67 31.16 -5.80
C VAL A 75 25.89 31.01 -7.10
N LEU A 76 24.55 31.16 -7.07
CA LEU A 76 23.70 31.02 -8.24
C LEU A 76 24.01 32.08 -9.30
N SER A 77 24.22 33.34 -8.90
CA SER A 77 24.58 34.42 -9.82
C SER A 77 25.91 34.16 -10.52
N GLN A 78 26.92 33.67 -9.79
CA GLN A 78 28.21 33.29 -10.38
C GLN A 78 28.10 32.06 -11.30
N LEU A 79 27.21 31.10 -11.00
CA LEU A 79 26.92 29.96 -11.89
C LEU A 79 26.29 30.40 -13.23
N VAL A 80 25.44 31.43 -13.23
CA VAL A 80 24.87 32.01 -14.46
C VAL A 80 25.97 32.59 -15.36
N SER A 81 26.95 33.25 -14.75
CA SER A 81 28.09 33.88 -15.42
C SER A 81 29.24 32.91 -15.75
N ALA A 82 29.14 31.63 -15.38
CA ALA A 82 30.19 30.66 -15.68
C ALA A 82 30.39 30.46 -17.19
N ASP A 83 31.65 30.22 -17.59
CA ASP A 83 32.07 30.00 -18.98
C ASP A 83 32.06 28.52 -19.39
N SER A 84 31.56 27.63 -18.53
CA SER A 84 31.51 26.20 -18.78
C SER A 84 30.18 25.59 -18.37
N ALA A 85 29.73 24.56 -19.10
CA ALA A 85 28.57 23.76 -18.71
C ALA A 85 28.83 22.86 -17.50
N ARG A 86 30.09 22.65 -17.07
CA ARG A 86 30.42 21.69 -16.00
C ARG A 86 29.80 22.06 -14.63
N PRO A 87 29.92 23.31 -14.13
CA PRO A 87 29.25 23.71 -12.89
C PRO A 87 27.73 23.59 -12.96
N PHE A 88 27.13 23.96 -14.10
CA PHE A 88 25.70 23.76 -14.35
C PHE A 88 25.28 22.29 -14.20
N ARG A 89 26.00 21.36 -14.85
CA ARG A 89 25.71 19.92 -14.75
C ARG A 89 25.83 19.42 -13.32
N THR A 90 26.83 19.91 -12.56
CA THR A 90 26.97 19.59 -11.14
C THR A 90 25.81 20.14 -10.31
N LEU A 91 25.37 21.39 -10.55
CA LEU A 91 24.20 21.97 -9.90
C LEU A 91 22.94 21.14 -10.18
N ALA A 92 22.74 20.73 -11.44
CA ALA A 92 21.59 19.91 -11.82
C ALA A 92 21.59 18.55 -11.10
N SER A 93 22.73 17.86 -11.06
CA SER A 93 22.85 16.59 -10.33
C SER A 93 22.63 16.73 -8.82
N SER A 94 23.23 17.76 -8.20
CA SER A 94 23.04 18.07 -6.78
C SER A 94 21.57 18.38 -6.48
N PHE A 95 20.93 19.21 -7.32
CA PHE A 95 19.53 19.57 -7.19
C PHE A 95 18.59 18.35 -7.27
N MET A 96 18.80 17.46 -8.24
CA MET A 96 18.00 16.23 -8.37
C MET A 96 18.15 15.31 -7.16
N THR A 97 19.36 15.24 -6.61
CA THR A 97 19.68 14.41 -5.44
C THR A 97 18.98 14.94 -4.19
N SER A 98 19.10 16.24 -3.93
CA SER A 98 18.58 16.92 -2.73
C SER A 98 17.14 17.42 -2.85
N TYR A 99 16.46 17.14 -3.96
CA TYR A 99 15.12 17.66 -4.24
C TYR A 99 14.12 17.35 -3.12
N SER A 100 13.54 18.40 -2.54
CA SER A 100 12.53 18.30 -1.48
C SER A 100 11.62 19.53 -1.49
N ASN A 101 10.39 19.42 -0.99
CA ASN A 101 9.49 20.57 -0.78
C ASN A 101 10.04 21.58 0.24
N GLU A 102 10.92 21.13 1.13
CA GLU A 102 11.49 21.95 2.20
C GLU A 102 12.91 22.45 1.89
N MET A 103 13.41 22.14 0.69
CA MET A 103 14.78 22.47 0.25
C MET A 103 15.00 24.00 0.18
N PRO A 104 15.96 24.56 0.94
CA PRO A 104 16.24 25.99 0.93
C PRO A 104 16.59 26.50 -0.47
N GLY A 105 15.96 27.62 -0.85
CA GLY A 105 16.13 28.31 -2.15
C GLY A 105 15.82 27.44 -3.38
N ARG A 106 15.00 26.40 -3.24
CA ARG A 106 14.61 25.51 -4.34
C ARG A 106 14.05 26.27 -5.56
N LEU A 107 13.25 27.32 -5.33
CA LEU A 107 12.69 28.15 -6.41
C LEU A 107 13.80 28.85 -7.22
N ASP A 108 14.74 29.49 -6.53
CA ASP A 108 15.84 30.22 -7.15
C ASP A 108 16.79 29.29 -7.91
N ALA A 109 17.08 28.11 -7.32
CA ALA A 109 17.89 27.08 -7.96
C ALA A 109 17.20 26.52 -9.21
N ALA A 110 15.90 26.22 -9.13
CA ALA A 110 15.09 25.73 -10.25
C ALA A 110 15.04 26.73 -11.41
N ALA A 111 14.78 28.02 -11.13
CA ALA A 111 14.78 29.08 -12.13
C ALA A 111 16.16 29.25 -12.79
N THR A 112 17.23 29.19 -11.98
CA THR A 112 18.62 29.25 -12.47
C THR A 112 18.94 28.07 -13.37
N LEU A 113 18.55 26.84 -12.98
CA LEU A 113 18.73 25.63 -13.76
C LEU A 113 17.95 25.66 -15.07
N ALA A 114 16.71 26.14 -15.06
CA ALA A 114 15.91 26.32 -16.29
C ALA A 114 16.63 27.26 -17.27
N LYS A 115 17.09 28.43 -16.81
CA LYS A 115 17.87 29.37 -17.63
C LYS A 115 19.16 28.74 -18.17
N LEU A 116 19.93 28.06 -17.33
CA LEU A 116 21.18 27.43 -17.71
C LEU A 116 20.99 26.24 -18.65
N SER A 117 19.87 25.54 -18.56
CA SER A 117 19.53 24.44 -19.47
C SER A 117 19.32 24.93 -20.90
N ASN A 118 18.72 26.11 -21.07
CA ASN A 118 18.57 26.76 -22.37
C ASN A 118 19.91 27.29 -22.89
N LYS A 119 20.76 27.85 -22.01
CA LYS A 119 22.11 28.36 -22.37
C LYS A 119 23.02 27.24 -22.87
N TRP A 120 23.09 26.12 -22.14
CA TRP A 120 24.09 25.07 -22.38
C TRP A 120 23.58 23.87 -23.17
N GLY A 121 22.27 23.66 -23.25
CA GLY A 121 21.67 22.54 -23.98
C GLY A 121 22.16 21.17 -23.51
N GLY A 122 22.36 20.27 -24.46
CA GLY A 122 22.78 18.88 -24.22
C GLY A 122 21.70 18.05 -23.50
N PRO A 123 22.08 16.93 -22.86
CA PRO A 123 21.13 16.03 -22.19
C PRO A 123 20.16 16.74 -21.23
N TRP A 124 20.65 17.65 -20.40
CA TRP A 124 19.82 18.41 -19.46
C TRP A 124 18.88 19.40 -20.16
N GLY A 125 19.33 20.07 -21.22
CA GLY A 125 18.48 20.98 -22.00
C GLY A 125 17.38 20.25 -22.75
N GLU A 126 17.69 19.13 -23.39
CA GLU A 126 16.70 18.31 -24.11
C GLU A 126 15.65 17.72 -23.15
N LEU A 127 16.08 17.21 -22.00
CA LEU A 127 15.15 16.75 -20.96
C LEU A 127 14.35 17.88 -20.34
N HIS A 128 14.93 19.07 -20.19
CA HIS A 128 14.17 20.23 -19.73
C HIS A 128 13.11 20.65 -20.75
N LYS A 129 13.40 20.63 -22.05
CA LYS A 129 12.39 20.89 -23.08
C LYS A 129 11.28 19.84 -23.08
N LYS A 130 11.65 18.56 -23.00
CA LYS A 130 10.70 17.44 -23.08
C LYS A 130 9.82 17.29 -21.85
N PHE A 131 10.42 17.36 -20.67
CA PHE A 131 9.75 17.04 -19.41
C PHE A 131 9.63 18.23 -18.47
N ARG A 132 10.10 19.43 -18.84
CA ARG A 132 10.17 20.59 -17.93
C ARG A 132 10.88 20.22 -16.63
N LEU A 133 12.03 19.55 -16.74
CA LEU A 133 12.72 18.90 -15.63
C LEU A 133 13.00 19.79 -14.39
N PHE A 134 13.17 21.10 -14.60
CA PHE A 134 13.42 22.07 -13.52
C PHE A 134 12.18 22.88 -13.14
N ASP A 135 11.02 22.54 -13.69
CA ASP A 135 9.73 22.99 -13.19
C ASP A 135 9.33 22.10 -12.02
N LEU A 136 9.11 22.74 -10.87
CA LEU A 136 8.93 22.05 -9.59
C LEU A 136 7.63 21.25 -9.50
N ASP A 137 6.62 21.66 -10.26
CA ASP A 137 5.31 21.03 -10.23
C ASP A 137 5.13 20.16 -11.48
N VAL A 138 5.45 20.70 -12.65
CA VAL A 138 5.19 20.04 -13.93
C VAL A 138 6.23 18.96 -14.23
N GLY A 139 7.49 19.16 -13.83
CA GLY A 139 8.61 18.27 -14.12
C GLY A 139 8.38 16.81 -13.68
N PRO A 140 8.17 16.58 -12.37
CA PRO A 140 7.91 15.24 -11.86
C PRO A 140 6.68 14.58 -12.47
N ARG A 141 5.61 15.36 -12.77
CA ARG A 141 4.38 14.85 -13.37
C ARG A 141 4.58 14.36 -14.80
N LEU A 142 5.23 15.16 -15.66
CA LEU A 142 5.49 14.76 -17.05
C LEU A 142 6.40 13.54 -17.12
N LEU A 143 7.39 13.43 -16.23
CA LEU A 143 8.25 12.26 -16.18
C LEU A 143 7.49 11.03 -15.64
N ALA A 144 6.55 11.20 -14.70
CA ALA A 144 5.68 10.12 -14.23
C ALA A 144 4.73 9.61 -15.32
N ASP A 145 4.13 10.51 -16.12
CA ASP A 145 3.32 10.12 -17.28
C ASP A 145 4.18 9.33 -18.28
N ALA A 146 5.42 9.76 -18.54
CA ALA A 146 6.34 9.03 -19.39
C ALA A 146 6.71 7.63 -18.87
N VAL A 147 6.84 7.45 -17.55
CA VAL A 147 7.03 6.13 -16.93
C VAL A 147 5.84 5.22 -17.22
N ILE A 148 4.62 5.74 -17.11
CA ILE A 148 3.38 4.98 -17.36
C ILE A 148 3.23 4.63 -18.85
N GLU A 149 3.51 5.58 -19.74
CA GLU A 149 3.36 5.42 -21.20
C GLU A 149 4.41 4.48 -21.79
N GLN A 150 5.66 4.57 -21.33
CA GLN A 150 6.78 3.79 -21.86
C GLN A 150 6.98 2.47 -21.11
N ASP A 151 6.30 2.28 -19.98
CA ASP A 151 6.49 1.15 -19.06
C ASP A 151 7.97 0.97 -18.64
N LYS A 152 8.65 2.09 -18.38
CA LYS A 152 10.08 2.16 -18.01
C LYS A 152 10.30 3.02 -16.76
N PRO A 153 11.20 2.65 -15.84
CA PRO A 153 11.45 3.45 -14.65
C PRO A 153 12.14 4.77 -15.02
N ALA A 154 11.89 5.82 -14.24
CA ALA A 154 12.42 7.16 -14.51
C ALA A 154 13.95 7.21 -14.67
N PRO A 155 14.77 6.51 -13.86
CA PRO A 155 16.21 6.45 -14.08
C PRO A 155 16.63 5.97 -15.48
N ASP A 156 15.90 5.01 -16.05
CA ASP A 156 16.19 4.47 -17.38
C ASP A 156 15.82 5.45 -18.48
N ILE A 157 14.66 6.13 -18.35
CA ILE A 157 14.24 7.21 -19.29
C ILE A 157 15.30 8.33 -19.33
N LEU A 158 15.84 8.72 -18.17
CA LEU A 158 16.86 9.75 -18.08
C LEU A 158 18.22 9.26 -18.61
N LYS A 159 18.56 7.98 -18.39
CA LYS A 159 19.78 7.35 -18.90
C LYS A 159 19.80 7.27 -20.42
N GLU A 160 18.68 6.92 -21.04
CA GLU A 160 18.52 6.92 -22.50
C GLU A 160 18.72 8.31 -23.11
N ALA A 161 18.38 9.37 -22.37
CA ALA A 161 18.62 10.75 -22.77
C ALA A 161 20.04 11.27 -22.45
N GLY A 162 20.94 10.41 -21.96
CA GLY A 162 22.34 10.75 -21.73
C GLY A 162 22.65 11.34 -20.35
N LEU A 163 21.74 11.25 -19.38
CA LEU A 163 22.05 11.52 -17.97
C LEU A 163 22.57 10.27 -17.27
N GLY A 164 23.77 10.34 -16.69
CA GLY A 164 24.30 9.25 -15.89
C GLY A 164 23.45 9.02 -14.64
N ALA A 165 22.86 7.82 -14.56
CA ALA A 165 22.05 7.24 -13.49
C ALA A 165 21.62 8.22 -12.40
N MET A 166 20.48 8.88 -12.63
CA MET A 166 19.70 9.40 -11.52
C MET A 166 19.49 8.27 -10.51
N ASN A 167 19.94 8.45 -9.28
CA ASN A 167 19.76 7.43 -8.25
C ASN A 167 18.26 7.25 -8.01
N ALA A 168 17.79 6.00 -8.04
CA ALA A 168 16.43 5.65 -7.67
C ALA A 168 16.08 6.06 -6.23
N GLN A 169 17.06 6.43 -5.40
CA GLN A 169 16.87 6.97 -4.05
C GLN A 169 16.97 8.51 -3.97
N SER A 170 17.11 9.20 -5.11
CA SER A 170 17.17 10.67 -5.14
C SER A 170 15.82 11.31 -4.80
N GLY A 171 15.86 12.53 -4.28
CA GLY A 171 14.64 13.29 -3.96
C GLY A 171 13.73 13.52 -5.17
N TYR A 172 14.30 13.69 -6.37
CA TYR A 172 13.49 13.88 -7.58
C TYR A 172 12.84 12.57 -8.03
N ALA A 173 13.49 11.41 -7.85
CA ALA A 173 12.91 10.10 -8.18
C ALA A 173 11.70 9.82 -7.27
N LYS A 174 11.80 10.23 -6.01
CA LYS A 174 10.69 10.21 -5.06
C LYS A 174 9.54 11.10 -5.51
N ALA A 175 9.81 12.34 -5.95
CA ALA A 175 8.77 13.24 -6.46
C ALA A 175 8.06 12.68 -7.70
N VAL A 176 8.82 12.02 -8.61
CA VAL A 176 8.24 11.32 -9.77
C VAL A 176 7.37 10.15 -9.32
N THR A 177 7.81 9.38 -8.32
CA THR A 177 7.03 8.26 -7.76
C THR A 177 5.74 8.74 -7.13
N ALA A 178 5.76 9.86 -6.39
CA ALA A 178 4.56 10.47 -5.83
C ALA A 178 3.57 10.86 -6.93
N ALA A 179 4.05 11.57 -7.96
CA ALA A 179 3.22 11.96 -9.10
C ALA A 179 2.64 10.75 -9.87
N LEU A 180 3.42 9.66 -10.02
CA LEU A 180 2.97 8.41 -10.61
C LEU A 180 1.83 7.80 -9.80
N LEU A 181 1.97 7.72 -8.47
CA LEU A 181 0.93 7.17 -7.59
C LEU A 181 -0.36 7.99 -7.67
N ASP A 182 -0.27 9.32 -7.64
CA ASP A 182 -1.42 10.22 -7.78
C ASP A 182 -2.12 10.03 -9.14
N ARG A 183 -1.35 9.82 -10.20
CA ARG A 183 -1.86 9.54 -11.55
C ARG A 183 -2.58 8.19 -11.61
N LEU A 184 -2.01 7.15 -11.00
CA LEU A 184 -2.63 5.82 -10.96
C LEU A 184 -3.90 5.79 -10.08
N ALA A 185 -3.95 6.59 -9.01
CA ALA A 185 -5.10 6.75 -8.13
C ALA A 185 -6.31 7.40 -8.80
N THR A 186 -6.06 8.28 -9.78
CA THR A 186 -7.09 9.05 -10.50
C THR A 186 -7.40 8.53 -11.91
N SER A 187 -6.59 7.60 -12.42
CA SER A 187 -6.78 6.97 -13.72
C SER A 187 -8.06 6.14 -13.78
N ARG A 188 -8.86 6.33 -14.82
CA ARG A 188 -10.06 5.54 -15.14
C ARG A 188 -9.78 4.29 -15.98
N ALA A 189 -8.51 3.87 -16.10
CA ALA A 189 -8.17 2.65 -16.80
C ALA A 189 -8.74 1.41 -16.07
N HIS A 190 -9.46 0.57 -16.80
CA HIS A 190 -10.11 -0.64 -16.26
C HIS A 190 -9.15 -1.84 -16.16
N ASP A 191 -7.92 -1.72 -16.68
CA ASP A 191 -6.90 -2.75 -16.48
C ASP A 191 -6.26 -2.60 -15.07
N HIS A 192 -6.95 -3.17 -14.09
CA HIS A 192 -6.56 -3.10 -12.69
C HIS A 192 -5.32 -3.93 -12.37
N LEU A 193 -5.10 -5.06 -13.06
CA LEU A 193 -3.94 -5.91 -12.80
C LEU A 193 -2.66 -5.25 -13.32
N THR A 194 -2.69 -4.65 -14.51
CA THR A 194 -1.56 -3.84 -15.00
C THR A 194 -1.30 -2.64 -14.07
N ARG A 195 -2.33 -1.98 -13.54
CA ARG A 195 -2.16 -0.94 -12.51
C ARG A 195 -1.44 -1.48 -11.28
N LEU A 196 -1.88 -2.63 -10.76
CA LEU A 196 -1.27 -3.26 -9.59
C LEU A 196 0.20 -3.62 -9.83
N ASP A 197 0.53 -4.14 -10.99
CA ASP A 197 1.89 -4.52 -11.36
C ASP A 197 2.79 -3.29 -11.52
N ARG A 198 2.28 -2.19 -12.07
CA ARG A 198 3.00 -0.90 -12.12
C ARG A 198 3.27 -0.35 -10.73
N ILE A 199 2.29 -0.41 -9.82
CA ILE A 199 2.46 0.01 -8.43
C ILE A 199 3.58 -0.80 -7.77
N LYS A 200 3.54 -2.13 -7.89
CA LYS A 200 4.57 -3.02 -7.34
C LYS A 200 5.95 -2.72 -7.92
N ARG A 201 6.04 -2.51 -9.23
CA ARG A 201 7.31 -2.32 -9.94
C ARG A 201 7.96 -0.97 -9.61
N TYR A 202 7.18 0.10 -9.51
CA TYR A 202 7.72 1.46 -9.44
C TYR A 202 7.62 2.11 -8.06
N ALA A 203 6.83 1.56 -7.13
CA ALA A 203 6.66 2.13 -5.80
C ALA A 203 7.00 1.15 -4.66
N MET A 204 7.31 -0.12 -4.97
CA MET A 204 7.63 -1.14 -3.98
C MET A 204 8.96 -1.84 -4.27
N THR A 205 9.59 -2.30 -3.21
CA THR A 205 10.76 -3.19 -3.25
C THR A 205 10.32 -4.64 -3.53
N GLU A 206 11.26 -5.50 -3.94
CA GLU A 206 10.99 -6.93 -4.14
C GLU A 206 10.44 -7.61 -2.87
N GLY A 207 10.84 -7.12 -1.69
CA GLY A 207 10.34 -7.58 -0.39
C GLY A 207 8.95 -7.06 0.00
N GLY A 208 8.26 -6.34 -0.89
CA GLY A 208 6.89 -5.85 -0.67
C GLY A 208 6.78 -4.60 0.21
N ARG A 209 7.88 -3.91 0.48
CA ARG A 209 7.88 -2.64 1.22
C ARG A 209 7.85 -1.44 0.27
N PRO A 210 7.26 -0.30 0.65
CA PRO A 210 7.37 0.93 -0.13
C PRO A 210 8.85 1.28 -0.38
N ILE A 211 9.17 1.79 -1.57
CA ILE A 211 10.51 2.33 -1.86
C ILE A 211 10.77 3.57 -0.97
N TYR A 212 9.73 4.38 -0.76
CA TYR A 212 9.75 5.55 0.12
C TYR A 212 8.63 5.44 1.14
N ASN A 213 8.99 5.33 2.42
CA ASN A 213 8.02 5.08 3.50
C ASN A 213 7.01 6.22 3.67
N ASP A 214 7.42 7.47 3.41
CA ASP A 214 6.55 8.63 3.55
C ASP A 214 5.58 8.81 2.37
N LEU A 215 5.74 8.05 1.28
CA LEU A 215 4.75 7.94 0.20
C LEU A 215 3.71 6.84 0.43
N LEU A 216 3.70 6.21 1.62
CA LEU A 216 2.69 5.22 1.97
C LEU A 216 1.25 5.73 1.78
N PRO A 217 0.89 6.99 2.13
CA PRO A 217 -0.45 7.52 1.84
C PRO A 217 -0.80 7.51 0.35
N ASN A 218 0.08 8.02 -0.52
CA ASN A 218 -0.12 8.02 -1.98
C ASN A 218 -0.24 6.59 -2.52
N LEU A 219 0.55 5.66 -1.97
CA LEU A 219 0.53 4.25 -2.35
C LEU A 219 -0.83 3.60 -2.03
N ILE A 220 -1.36 3.84 -0.83
CA ILE A 220 -2.66 3.32 -0.41
C ILE A 220 -3.80 3.94 -1.23
N GLU A 221 -3.74 5.24 -1.53
CA GLU A 221 -4.71 5.87 -2.44
C GLU A 221 -4.66 5.26 -3.84
N ALA A 222 -3.47 5.04 -4.41
CA ALA A 222 -3.31 4.42 -5.72
C ALA A 222 -3.87 2.99 -5.79
N LEU A 223 -3.81 2.27 -4.67
CA LEU A 223 -4.35 0.91 -4.55
C LEU A 223 -5.87 0.87 -4.38
N LEU A 224 -6.49 1.85 -3.72
CA LEU A 224 -7.89 1.74 -3.28
C LEU A 224 -8.84 2.70 -4.00
N ARG A 225 -8.41 3.94 -4.24
CA ARG A 225 -9.27 5.01 -4.75
C ARG A 225 -9.99 4.66 -6.06
N PRO A 226 -9.35 3.98 -7.05
CA PRO A 226 -10.02 3.61 -8.30
C PRO A 226 -11.31 2.79 -8.11
N PHE A 227 -11.47 2.10 -6.98
CA PHE A 227 -12.57 1.17 -6.74
C PHE A 227 -13.72 1.75 -5.92
N SER A 228 -13.67 3.04 -5.57
CA SER A 228 -14.66 3.65 -4.67
C SER A 228 -16.11 3.56 -5.18
N GLN A 229 -16.30 3.45 -6.51
CA GLN A 229 -17.61 3.48 -7.17
C GLN A 229 -17.81 2.31 -8.16
N GLU A 230 -16.91 1.33 -8.18
CA GLU A 230 -16.91 0.26 -9.17
C GLU A 230 -17.15 -1.11 -8.54
N LYS A 231 -18.02 -1.92 -9.15
CA LYS A 231 -18.15 -3.33 -8.80
C LYS A 231 -17.04 -4.10 -9.51
N ILE A 232 -16.07 -4.57 -8.74
CA ILE A 232 -14.92 -5.30 -9.26
C ILE A 232 -15.04 -6.81 -9.09
N GLU A 233 -14.39 -7.53 -10.00
CA GLU A 233 -14.25 -8.97 -9.89
C GLU A 233 -13.48 -9.36 -8.63
N LYS A 234 -13.91 -10.48 -8.05
CA LYS A 234 -13.37 -11.05 -6.82
C LYS A 234 -11.85 -11.27 -6.87
N ALA A 235 -11.34 -11.81 -7.99
CA ALA A 235 -9.90 -12.08 -8.12
C ALA A 235 -9.05 -10.80 -8.09
N ILE A 236 -9.53 -9.73 -8.73
CA ILE A 236 -8.88 -8.42 -8.74
C ILE A 236 -8.88 -7.85 -7.32
N ARG A 237 -10.04 -7.83 -6.68
CA ARG A 237 -10.19 -7.37 -5.30
C ARG A 237 -9.24 -8.09 -4.34
N ASP A 238 -9.23 -9.42 -4.38
CA ASP A 238 -8.40 -10.24 -3.49
C ASP A 238 -6.90 -9.96 -3.73
N ALA A 239 -6.48 -9.67 -4.97
CA ALA A 239 -5.11 -9.30 -5.31
C ALA A 239 -4.69 -7.94 -4.72
N PHE A 240 -5.55 -6.92 -4.80
CA PHE A 240 -5.30 -5.61 -4.20
C PHE A 240 -5.32 -5.67 -2.67
N LEU A 241 -6.34 -6.34 -2.10
CA LEU A 241 -6.48 -6.52 -0.66
C LEU A 241 -5.25 -7.21 -0.07
N LYS A 242 -4.68 -8.22 -0.75
CA LYS A 242 -3.44 -8.86 -0.33
C LYS A 242 -2.27 -7.88 -0.16
N VAL A 243 -2.10 -6.94 -1.08
CA VAL A 243 -1.04 -5.93 -1.01
C VAL A 243 -1.32 -4.92 0.12
N VAL A 244 -2.56 -4.45 0.23
CA VAL A 244 -2.94 -3.48 1.27
C VAL A 244 -2.78 -4.09 2.67
N LEU A 245 -3.20 -5.33 2.88
CA LEU A 245 -3.03 -6.04 4.15
C LEU A 245 -1.56 -6.36 4.46
N MET A 246 -0.73 -6.59 3.44
CA MET A 246 0.72 -6.71 3.64
C MET A 246 1.31 -5.41 4.20
N LEU A 247 0.86 -4.26 3.71
CA LEU A 247 1.36 -2.94 4.10
C LEU A 247 0.83 -2.48 5.46
N LEU A 248 -0.47 -2.61 5.70
CA LEU A 248 -1.13 -2.02 6.88
C LEU A 248 -1.62 -3.06 7.90
N GLY A 249 -1.70 -4.33 7.52
CA GLY A 249 -2.42 -5.36 8.28
C GLY A 249 -3.94 -5.18 8.22
N ASP A 250 -4.67 -6.11 8.84
CA ASP A 250 -6.13 -6.07 8.89
C ASP A 250 -6.63 -4.88 9.76
N PRO A 251 -7.44 -3.95 9.22
CA PRO A 251 -7.94 -2.80 9.97
C PRO A 251 -8.77 -3.19 11.19
N ARG A 252 -9.42 -4.36 11.16
CA ARG A 252 -10.24 -4.90 12.25
C ARG A 252 -9.39 -5.32 13.46
N LEU A 253 -8.13 -5.68 13.21
CA LEU A 253 -7.18 -6.14 14.24
C LEU A 253 -6.11 -5.08 14.58
N LYS A 254 -5.80 -4.18 13.64
CA LYS A 254 -4.75 -3.16 13.77
C LYS A 254 -5.25 -1.77 13.34
N PRO A 255 -6.31 -1.23 13.98
CA PRO A 255 -6.92 0.03 13.56
C PRO A 255 -5.94 1.22 13.57
N GLY A 256 -4.93 1.20 14.44
CA GLY A 256 -3.91 2.26 14.50
C GLY A 256 -3.10 2.44 13.20
N ASN A 257 -2.85 1.35 12.46
CA ASN A 257 -2.13 1.42 11.18
C ASN A 257 -2.94 2.11 10.07
N TRP A 258 -4.24 2.31 10.29
CA TRP A 258 -5.18 2.85 9.32
C TRP A 258 -5.59 4.30 9.64
N ALA A 259 -5.05 4.90 10.71
CA ALA A 259 -5.47 6.22 11.18
C ALA A 259 -5.31 7.34 10.14
N PHE A 260 -4.29 7.24 9.27
CA PHE A 260 -4.06 8.21 8.19
C PHE A 260 -4.90 7.95 6.93
N VAL A 261 -5.59 6.81 6.84
CA VAL A 261 -6.34 6.41 5.63
C VAL A 261 -7.73 7.07 5.65
N PRO A 262 -8.14 7.76 4.56
CA PRO A 262 -9.46 8.37 4.47
C PRO A 262 -10.60 7.38 4.76
N ALA A 263 -11.63 7.83 5.49
CA ALA A 263 -12.76 6.97 5.91
C ALA A 263 -13.42 6.19 4.76
N PRO A 264 -13.70 6.78 3.57
CA PRO A 264 -14.30 6.03 2.47
C PRO A 264 -13.46 4.84 1.98
N LEU A 265 -12.12 4.95 2.05
CA LEU A 265 -11.21 3.87 1.66
C LEU A 265 -11.13 2.78 2.74
N ARG A 266 -11.23 3.16 4.01
CA ARG A 266 -11.34 2.20 5.13
C ARG A 266 -12.63 1.39 5.02
N GLU A 267 -13.75 2.05 4.77
CA GLU A 267 -15.06 1.41 4.57
C GLU A 267 -15.07 0.48 3.34
N LEU A 268 -14.42 0.87 2.24
CA LEU A 268 -14.22 0.00 1.08
C LEU A 268 -13.51 -1.31 1.48
N VAL A 269 -12.40 -1.20 2.20
CA VAL A 269 -11.65 -2.39 2.65
C VAL A 269 -12.46 -3.21 3.66
N GLN A 270 -13.18 -2.58 4.59
CA GLN A 270 -14.06 -3.27 5.54
C GLN A 270 -15.12 -4.11 4.80
N ARG A 271 -15.73 -3.56 3.74
CA ARG A 271 -16.69 -4.30 2.89
C ARG A 271 -16.04 -5.49 2.19
N TRP A 272 -14.84 -5.31 1.65
CA TRP A 272 -14.08 -6.40 1.00
C TRP A 272 -13.73 -7.52 1.98
N LEU A 273 -13.31 -7.16 3.19
CA LEU A 273 -12.98 -8.11 4.25
C LEU A 273 -14.22 -8.82 4.77
N THR A 274 -15.36 -8.14 4.84
CA THR A 274 -16.65 -8.75 5.20
C THR A 274 -17.05 -9.83 4.20
N GLU A 275 -16.97 -9.52 2.89
CA GLU A 275 -17.22 -10.53 1.85
C GLU A 275 -16.21 -11.69 1.93
N GLN A 276 -14.93 -11.38 2.17
CA GLN A 276 -13.89 -12.40 2.30
C GLN A 276 -14.16 -13.32 3.49
N SER A 277 -14.52 -12.80 4.67
CA SER A 277 -14.81 -13.59 5.86
C SER A 277 -16.08 -14.45 5.70
N LEU A 278 -17.13 -13.91 5.07
CA LEU A 278 -18.30 -14.69 4.72
C LEU A 278 -17.92 -15.87 3.82
N ARG A 279 -17.17 -15.60 2.75
CA ARG A 279 -16.70 -16.65 1.84
C ARG A 279 -15.79 -17.68 2.52
N GLN A 280 -14.89 -17.23 3.39
CA GLN A 280 -14.03 -18.15 4.15
C GLN A 280 -14.88 -19.14 4.93
N PHE A 281 -15.90 -18.66 5.64
CA PHE A 281 -16.83 -19.56 6.33
C PHE A 281 -17.53 -20.50 5.34
N LEU A 282 -18.16 -19.96 4.30
CA LEU A 282 -18.97 -20.75 3.36
C LEU A 282 -18.15 -21.82 2.63
N ASP A 283 -17.01 -21.43 2.05
CA ASP A 283 -16.15 -22.30 1.24
C ASP A 283 -15.43 -23.37 2.10
N ILE A 284 -15.18 -23.10 3.38
CA ILE A 284 -14.58 -24.07 4.30
C ILE A 284 -15.62 -25.04 4.82
N VAL A 285 -16.80 -24.55 5.20
CA VAL A 285 -17.88 -25.42 5.64
C VAL A 285 -18.37 -26.33 4.51
N ASP A 286 -18.42 -25.86 3.25
CA ASP A 286 -18.72 -26.69 2.07
C ASP A 286 -17.84 -27.95 1.96
N ARG A 287 -16.59 -27.87 2.41
CA ARG A 287 -15.61 -28.96 2.27
C ARG A 287 -15.61 -29.95 3.42
N ILE A 288 -16.23 -29.58 4.54
CA ILE A 288 -16.21 -30.37 5.79
C ILE A 288 -17.62 -30.79 6.22
N ALA A 289 -18.67 -30.20 5.65
CA ALA A 289 -20.05 -30.55 5.97
C ALA A 289 -20.54 -31.68 5.05
N ASP A 290 -20.90 -32.82 5.64
CA ASP A 290 -21.63 -33.91 4.97
C ASP A 290 -23.17 -33.70 4.99
N ASP A 291 -23.64 -32.48 5.33
CA ASP A 291 -25.04 -32.19 5.61
C ASP A 291 -25.80 -31.69 4.38
N SER A 292 -26.82 -32.44 3.96
CA SER A 292 -27.78 -32.05 2.90
C SER A 292 -28.46 -30.70 3.11
N MET A 293 -28.50 -30.18 4.35
CA MET A 293 -29.11 -28.90 4.70
C MET A 293 -28.18 -27.71 4.46
N TRP A 294 -26.88 -27.95 4.29
CA TRP A 294 -25.87 -26.89 4.18
C TRP A 294 -26.11 -25.95 2.99
N SER A 295 -26.56 -26.51 1.86
CA SER A 295 -26.86 -25.74 0.65
C SER A 295 -27.90 -24.63 0.87
N TYR A 296 -28.90 -24.90 1.72
CA TYR A 296 -29.89 -23.91 2.13
C TYR A 296 -29.29 -22.84 3.06
N ARG A 297 -28.35 -23.20 3.94
CA ARG A 297 -27.66 -22.23 4.81
C ARG A 297 -26.75 -21.30 4.01
N ARG A 298 -26.01 -21.84 3.03
CA ARG A 298 -25.22 -21.05 2.08
C ARG A 298 -26.11 -20.06 1.34
N ALA A 299 -27.18 -20.54 0.70
CA ALA A 299 -28.12 -19.69 -0.02
C ALA A 299 -28.74 -18.60 0.88
N PHE A 300 -29.00 -18.92 2.15
CA PHE A 300 -29.48 -17.95 3.14
C PHE A 300 -28.49 -16.82 3.38
N TRP A 301 -27.27 -17.12 3.81
CA TRP A 301 -26.29 -16.08 4.13
C TRP A 301 -25.81 -15.30 2.91
N GLU A 302 -25.71 -15.95 1.74
CA GLU A 302 -25.48 -15.25 0.47
C GLU A 302 -26.64 -14.31 0.13
N GLY A 303 -27.88 -14.72 0.34
CA GLY A 303 -29.07 -13.87 0.17
C GLY A 303 -29.05 -12.65 1.09
N VAL A 304 -28.71 -12.85 2.38
CA VAL A 304 -28.56 -11.77 3.37
C VAL A 304 -27.46 -10.79 2.94
N TYR A 305 -26.29 -11.32 2.52
CA TYR A 305 -25.19 -10.50 2.01
C TYR A 305 -25.57 -9.70 0.76
N ASN A 306 -26.23 -10.35 -0.21
CA ASN A 306 -26.65 -9.72 -1.46
C ASN A 306 -27.71 -8.62 -1.26
N LYS A 307 -28.44 -8.65 -0.15
CA LYS A 307 -29.34 -7.57 0.27
C LYS A 307 -28.65 -6.42 0.99
N GLY A 308 -27.34 -6.50 1.23
CA GLY A 308 -26.57 -5.48 1.94
C GLY A 308 -26.87 -5.40 3.43
N LEU A 309 -27.35 -6.48 4.03
CA LEU A 309 -27.70 -6.54 5.47
C LEU A 309 -26.47 -6.78 6.37
N ILE A 310 -25.37 -7.30 5.82
CA ILE A 310 -24.18 -7.63 6.61
C ILE A 310 -23.24 -6.43 6.61
N ASP A 311 -23.13 -5.77 7.77
CA ASP A 311 -22.20 -4.65 7.97
C ASP A 311 -20.76 -5.15 8.15
N GLU A 312 -20.62 -6.23 8.92
CA GLU A 312 -19.34 -6.84 9.25
C GLU A 312 -19.44 -8.35 9.34
N ALA A 313 -18.39 -9.05 8.92
CA ALA A 313 -18.27 -10.50 9.10
C ALA A 313 -16.92 -10.90 9.69
N TRP A 314 -16.95 -11.93 10.51
CA TRP A 314 -15.80 -12.59 11.08
C TRP A 314 -16.07 -14.10 11.18
N VAL A 315 -15.03 -14.90 11.25
CA VAL A 315 -15.16 -16.35 11.32
C VAL A 315 -14.26 -16.92 12.40
N ALA A 316 -14.79 -17.86 13.16
CA ALA A 316 -14.03 -18.65 14.13
C ALA A 316 -14.00 -20.11 13.68
N PHE A 317 -12.81 -20.67 13.50
CA PHE A 317 -12.64 -22.06 13.09
C PHE A 317 -12.08 -22.93 14.22
N GLY A 318 -12.61 -24.14 14.33
CA GLY A 318 -11.98 -25.23 15.07
C GLY A 318 -10.67 -25.71 14.39
N PRO A 319 -10.01 -26.73 14.96
CA PRO A 319 -8.71 -27.19 14.50
C PRO A 319 -8.63 -27.58 13.01
N ASP A 320 -9.62 -28.27 12.44
CA ASP A 320 -9.57 -28.72 11.04
C ASP A 320 -9.91 -27.59 10.08
N GLY A 321 -10.95 -26.81 10.41
CA GLY A 321 -11.28 -25.58 9.68
C GLY A 321 -10.10 -24.60 9.62
N THR A 322 -9.33 -24.48 10.70
CA THR A 322 -8.12 -23.63 10.74
C THR A 322 -7.06 -24.10 9.74
N ARG A 323 -6.78 -25.41 9.68
CA ARG A 323 -5.80 -25.98 8.74
C ARG A 323 -6.28 -25.81 7.30
N LEU A 324 -7.55 -26.11 7.04
CA LEU A 324 -8.14 -25.99 5.71
C LEU A 324 -8.20 -24.53 5.24
N ALA A 325 -8.62 -23.59 6.11
CA ALA A 325 -8.68 -22.17 5.81
C ALA A 325 -7.31 -21.62 5.40
N ARG A 326 -6.24 -21.98 6.11
CA ARG A 326 -4.87 -21.58 5.74
C ARG A 326 -4.40 -22.21 4.43
N SER A 327 -4.83 -23.43 4.13
CA SER A 327 -4.51 -24.08 2.86
C SER A 327 -5.22 -23.41 1.68
N VAL A 328 -6.48 -22.99 1.85
CA VAL A 328 -7.32 -22.43 0.78
C VAL A 328 -7.11 -20.94 0.56
N PHE A 329 -7.00 -20.17 1.65
CA PHE A 329 -6.92 -18.70 1.62
C PHE A 329 -5.51 -18.17 1.88
N GLY A 330 -4.55 -19.06 2.13
CA GLY A 330 -3.15 -18.74 2.40
C GLY A 330 -2.83 -18.66 3.90
N SER A 331 -1.54 -18.79 4.22
CA SER A 331 -1.04 -18.82 5.60
C SER A 331 -1.35 -17.55 6.41
N ASN A 332 -1.54 -16.42 5.73
CA ASN A 332 -1.79 -15.11 6.32
C ASN A 332 -3.29 -14.76 6.36
N ALA A 333 -4.17 -15.71 6.07
CA ALA A 333 -5.61 -15.52 6.21
C ALA A 333 -5.95 -15.23 7.68
N GLU A 334 -6.67 -14.12 7.90
CA GLU A 334 -7.06 -13.67 9.23
C GLU A 334 -8.46 -14.19 9.58
N PHE A 335 -8.54 -14.89 10.72
CA PHE A 335 -9.76 -15.44 11.31
C PHE A 335 -9.49 -15.80 12.79
N ALA A 336 -10.55 -16.03 13.56
CA ALA A 336 -10.43 -16.47 14.94
C ALA A 336 -10.26 -17.99 15.08
N ARG A 337 -9.65 -18.41 16.18
CA ARG A 337 -9.74 -19.81 16.64
C ARG A 337 -10.98 -20.01 17.50
N LEU A 338 -11.61 -21.15 17.33
CA LEU A 338 -12.67 -21.63 18.21
C LEU A 338 -12.06 -22.58 19.24
N GLU A 339 -12.17 -22.21 20.51
CA GLU A 339 -11.56 -22.91 21.63
C GLU A 339 -12.65 -23.53 22.52
N ALA A 340 -12.37 -24.70 23.10
CA ALA A 340 -13.31 -25.37 23.99
C ALA A 340 -13.36 -24.62 25.33
N GLU A 341 -14.52 -24.07 25.64
CA GLU A 341 -14.84 -23.46 26.93
C GLU A 341 -16.23 -23.96 27.31
N GLY A 342 -16.30 -24.85 28.31
CA GLY A 342 -17.53 -25.53 28.71
C GLY A 342 -17.92 -26.72 27.83
N ARG A 343 -18.23 -26.49 26.55
CA ARG A 343 -18.60 -27.57 25.59
C ARG A 343 -17.45 -27.95 24.67
N GLN A 344 -17.37 -29.22 24.30
CA GLN A 344 -16.38 -29.69 23.34
C GLN A 344 -16.57 -29.02 21.96
N VAL A 345 -15.46 -28.55 21.40
CA VAL A 345 -15.37 -28.07 20.02
C VAL A 345 -14.89 -29.23 19.16
N GLU A 346 -15.75 -29.70 18.25
CA GLU A 346 -15.39 -30.70 17.27
C GLU A 346 -14.44 -30.09 16.22
N ALA A 347 -13.62 -30.93 15.61
CA ALA A 347 -12.54 -30.49 14.75
C ALA A 347 -13.04 -29.68 13.53
N GLY A 348 -14.22 -30.05 12.98
CA GLY A 348 -14.89 -29.36 11.87
C GLY A 348 -15.77 -28.17 12.26
N HIS A 349 -15.94 -27.85 13.54
CA HIS A 349 -16.77 -26.72 13.93
C HIS A 349 -16.24 -25.40 13.35
N ALA A 350 -17.17 -24.59 12.87
CA ALA A 350 -16.95 -23.22 12.43
C ALA A 350 -18.11 -22.36 12.91
N VAL A 351 -17.84 -21.09 13.18
CA VAL A 351 -18.87 -20.11 13.53
C VAL A 351 -18.71 -18.87 12.68
N LEU A 352 -19.78 -18.50 11.99
CA LEU A 352 -19.91 -17.22 11.30
C LEU A 352 -20.42 -16.18 12.29
N LEU A 353 -19.63 -15.14 12.52
CA LEU A 353 -20.00 -14.00 13.34
C LEU A 353 -20.32 -12.82 12.43
N LEU A 354 -21.53 -12.26 12.56
CA LEU A 354 -21.98 -11.13 11.74
C LEU A 354 -22.40 -9.96 12.63
N ARG A 355 -22.13 -8.74 12.16
CA ARG A 355 -22.85 -7.55 12.57
C ARG A 355 -23.92 -7.25 11.53
N ILE A 356 -25.15 -7.09 12.00
CA ILE A 356 -26.31 -6.76 11.18
C ILE A 356 -27.13 -5.71 11.94
N GLY A 357 -27.09 -4.47 11.46
CA GLY A 357 -27.58 -3.31 12.19
C GLY A 357 -26.91 -3.22 13.58
N ASP A 358 -27.73 -3.01 14.60
CA ASP A 358 -27.23 -2.92 15.99
C ASP A 358 -26.94 -4.28 16.62
N GLY A 359 -27.33 -5.39 16.00
CA GLY A 359 -27.20 -6.72 16.59
C GLY A 359 -25.99 -7.55 16.12
N VAL A 360 -25.86 -8.72 16.72
CA VAL A 360 -24.82 -9.72 16.44
C VAL A 360 -25.46 -11.07 16.15
N VAL A 361 -24.97 -11.75 15.13
CA VAL A 361 -25.33 -13.13 14.82
C VAL A 361 -24.10 -14.02 15.01
N ALA A 362 -24.28 -15.18 15.62
CA ALA A 362 -23.32 -16.29 15.66
C ALA A 362 -23.98 -17.55 15.10
N ASP A 363 -23.71 -17.83 13.82
CA ASP A 363 -24.21 -19.02 13.16
C ASP A 363 -23.20 -20.16 13.21
N TRP A 364 -23.57 -21.24 13.90
CA TRP A 364 -22.72 -22.41 14.06
C TRP A 364 -22.93 -23.40 12.92
N SER A 365 -21.83 -23.89 12.35
CA SER A 365 -21.85 -25.00 11.40
C SER A 365 -22.32 -26.32 12.05
N HIS A 366 -22.51 -27.36 11.24
CA HIS A 366 -22.98 -28.69 11.66
C HIS A 366 -24.31 -28.62 12.45
N ASN A 367 -24.46 -29.43 13.50
CA ASN A 367 -25.64 -29.49 14.38
C ASN A 367 -25.77 -28.27 15.33
N GLY A 368 -25.08 -27.18 15.02
CA GLY A 368 -25.14 -25.91 15.73
C GLY A 368 -26.43 -25.12 15.48
N LYS A 369 -26.67 -24.14 16.36
CA LYS A 369 -27.78 -23.18 16.26
C LYS A 369 -27.29 -21.84 15.71
N CYS A 370 -28.18 -21.13 15.02
CA CYS A 370 -28.04 -19.71 14.74
C CYS A 370 -28.45 -18.93 15.99
N ASN A 371 -27.50 -18.22 16.61
CA ASN A 371 -27.74 -17.38 17.78
C ASN A 371 -27.74 -15.92 17.36
N ILE A 372 -28.70 -15.14 17.84
CA ILE A 372 -28.86 -13.73 17.51
C ILE A 372 -29.09 -12.95 18.80
N TRP A 373 -28.29 -11.91 18.96
CA TRP A 373 -28.49 -10.84 19.92
C TRP A 373 -28.94 -9.62 19.12
N SER A 374 -30.12 -9.09 19.41
CA SER A 374 -30.71 -8.00 18.64
C SER A 374 -30.02 -6.65 18.91
N ASP A 375 -29.22 -6.59 19.97
CA ASP A 375 -28.37 -5.47 20.35
C ASP A 375 -26.98 -6.00 20.76
N ALA A 376 -25.93 -5.48 20.14
CA ALA A 376 -24.55 -5.84 20.40
C ALA A 376 -24.01 -5.32 21.74
N SER A 377 -24.70 -4.37 22.37
CA SER A 377 -24.36 -3.86 23.70
C SER A 377 -24.74 -4.83 24.82
N GLU A 378 -25.56 -5.84 24.51
CA GLU A 378 -25.93 -6.86 25.48
C GLU A 378 -24.68 -7.55 26.05
N ARG A 379 -24.62 -7.71 27.38
CA ARG A 379 -23.47 -8.30 28.08
C ARG A 379 -23.05 -9.68 27.54
N SER A 380 -24.01 -10.48 27.06
CA SER A 380 -23.76 -11.82 26.53
C SER A 380 -23.50 -11.84 25.02
N ALA A 381 -23.59 -10.72 24.32
CA ALA A 381 -23.30 -10.66 22.90
C ALA A 381 -21.77 -10.71 22.69
N PRO A 382 -21.28 -11.57 21.79
CA PRO A 382 -19.84 -11.65 21.54
C PRO A 382 -19.36 -10.41 20.78
N LYS A 383 -18.16 -9.95 21.10
CA LYS A 383 -17.50 -8.87 20.35
C LYS A 383 -16.83 -9.45 19.11
N LEU A 384 -17.06 -8.86 17.94
CA LEU A 384 -16.38 -9.27 16.70
C LEU A 384 -14.87 -9.02 16.77
N PHE A 385 -14.14 -9.67 15.86
CA PHE A 385 -12.70 -9.49 15.62
C PHE A 385 -11.76 -9.86 16.77
N ARG A 386 -12.19 -10.76 17.66
CA ARG A 386 -11.26 -11.43 18.58
C ARG A 386 -10.45 -12.48 17.84
N ARG A 387 -9.25 -12.75 18.33
CA ARG A 387 -8.35 -13.79 17.79
C ARG A 387 -8.76 -15.19 18.20
N SER A 388 -9.49 -15.32 19.29
CA SER A 388 -10.09 -16.57 19.73
C SER A 388 -11.42 -16.29 20.40
N TYR A 389 -12.28 -17.31 20.40
CA TYR A 389 -13.55 -17.34 21.09
C TYR A 389 -13.69 -18.67 21.82
N GLY A 390 -14.15 -18.61 23.06
CA GLY A 390 -14.62 -19.80 23.76
C GLY A 390 -15.98 -20.26 23.21
N SER A 391 -16.21 -21.57 23.19
CA SER A 391 -17.46 -22.12 22.68
C SER A 391 -18.72 -21.63 23.39
N ASP A 392 -18.63 -21.32 24.68
CA ASP A 392 -19.76 -20.79 25.46
C ASP A 392 -19.94 -19.28 25.29
N GLU A 393 -18.87 -18.54 24.95
CA GLU A 393 -18.92 -17.10 24.70
C GLU A 393 -19.85 -16.75 23.52
N ILE A 394 -19.84 -17.57 22.47
CA ILE A 394 -20.55 -17.30 21.21
C ILE A 394 -21.85 -18.12 21.08
N ARG A 395 -22.50 -18.43 22.21
CA ARG A 395 -23.75 -19.20 22.29
C ARG A 395 -24.76 -18.61 23.26
N ILE A 396 -26.03 -18.95 23.04
CA ILE A 396 -27.12 -18.67 23.98
C ILE A 396 -27.53 -19.97 24.69
N HIS A 397 -27.21 -20.08 25.98
CA HIS A 397 -27.46 -21.27 26.79
C HIS A 397 -28.88 -21.29 27.36
N LYS A 398 -29.85 -21.82 26.60
CA LYS A 398 -31.26 -21.94 27.02
C LYS A 398 -31.89 -23.28 26.63
N GLY A 399 -31.18 -24.36 26.94
CA GLY A 399 -31.69 -25.74 26.79
C GLY A 399 -31.53 -26.34 25.40
N ALA A 400 -32.07 -27.55 25.23
CA ALA A 400 -31.92 -28.33 24.01
C ALA A 400 -32.64 -27.67 22.82
N GLY A 401 -33.88 -27.19 22.98
CA GLY A 401 -34.73 -26.64 21.91
C GLY A 401 -34.43 -25.21 21.45
N ASN A 402 -35.27 -24.67 20.57
CA ASN A 402 -35.21 -23.26 20.18
C ASN A 402 -35.50 -22.36 21.39
N PHE A 403 -34.94 -21.16 21.40
CA PHE A 403 -35.16 -20.16 22.44
C PHE A 403 -35.35 -18.79 21.81
N GLU A 404 -36.35 -18.04 22.29
CA GLU A 404 -36.65 -16.72 21.77
C GLU A 404 -37.12 -15.77 22.89
N THR A 405 -36.58 -14.55 22.87
CA THR A 405 -37.10 -13.38 23.61
C THR A 405 -37.19 -12.20 22.65
N SER A 406 -37.68 -11.06 23.12
CA SER A 406 -37.65 -9.80 22.36
C SER A 406 -36.24 -9.43 21.87
N THR A 407 -35.20 -9.78 22.62
CA THR A 407 -33.82 -9.36 22.29
C THR A 407 -32.90 -10.51 21.86
N LYS A 408 -33.28 -11.77 22.08
CA LYS A 408 -32.45 -12.95 21.73
C LYS A 408 -33.21 -13.96 20.90
N LEU A 409 -32.50 -14.64 20.00
CA LEU A 409 -32.97 -15.83 19.30
C LEU A 409 -31.87 -16.90 19.29
N SER A 410 -32.21 -18.15 19.56
CA SER A 410 -31.38 -19.33 19.33
C SER A 410 -32.19 -20.34 18.55
N GLN A 411 -31.86 -20.52 17.27
CA GLN A 411 -32.67 -21.25 16.31
C GLN A 411 -31.89 -22.43 15.73
N MET A 412 -32.46 -23.63 15.79
CA MET A 412 -31.96 -24.78 15.05
C MET A 412 -32.28 -24.69 13.57
N HIS A 413 -31.44 -25.29 12.74
CA HIS A 413 -31.59 -25.29 11.28
C HIS A 413 -32.66 -26.25 10.72
N MET A 414 -33.66 -26.65 11.52
CA MET A 414 -34.63 -27.70 11.15
C MET A 414 -35.56 -27.28 10.00
N ALA A 415 -36.01 -28.27 9.22
CA ALA A 415 -36.96 -28.10 8.11
C ALA A 415 -36.50 -27.09 7.04
N SER A 416 -35.23 -27.19 6.64
CA SER A 416 -34.61 -26.33 5.62
C SER A 416 -35.35 -26.37 4.27
N GLN A 417 -35.90 -27.53 3.88
CA GLN A 417 -36.63 -27.72 2.62
C GLN A 417 -37.95 -26.93 2.54
N THR A 418 -38.58 -26.66 3.70
CA THR A 418 -39.79 -25.84 3.81
C THR A 418 -39.48 -24.40 4.20
N TYR A 419 -38.20 -24.02 4.28
CA TYR A 419 -37.72 -22.69 4.63
C TYR A 419 -38.14 -22.20 6.03
N SER A 420 -38.44 -23.11 6.95
CA SER A 420 -39.02 -22.77 8.26
C SER A 420 -38.04 -21.97 9.13
N TRP A 421 -36.83 -22.47 9.35
CA TRP A 421 -35.85 -21.77 10.18
C TRP A 421 -35.38 -20.48 9.50
N GLN A 422 -35.24 -20.49 8.17
CA GLN A 422 -34.82 -19.33 7.38
C GLN A 422 -35.83 -18.20 7.53
N SER A 423 -37.13 -18.52 7.46
CA SER A 423 -38.20 -17.53 7.67
C SER A 423 -38.14 -16.93 9.06
N LYS A 424 -37.83 -17.75 10.08
CA LYS A 424 -37.72 -17.28 11.47
C LYS A 424 -36.51 -16.37 11.69
N VAL A 425 -35.36 -16.74 11.13
CA VAL A 425 -34.17 -15.88 11.17
C VAL A 425 -34.40 -14.61 10.37
N ALA A 426 -35.00 -14.69 9.18
CA ALA A 426 -35.34 -13.53 8.36
C ALA A 426 -36.30 -12.55 9.08
N GLU A 427 -37.29 -13.06 9.82
CA GLU A 427 -38.19 -12.25 10.66
C GLU A 427 -37.40 -11.51 11.76
N ARG A 428 -36.48 -12.19 12.43
CA ARG A 428 -35.61 -11.56 13.43
C ARG A 428 -34.73 -10.47 12.82
N LEU A 429 -34.11 -10.75 11.67
CA LEU A 429 -33.28 -9.76 10.97
C LEU A 429 -34.11 -8.55 10.50
N TYR A 430 -35.35 -8.78 10.06
CA TYR A 430 -36.28 -7.70 9.73
C TYR A 430 -36.61 -6.85 10.95
N ALA A 431 -36.86 -7.46 12.12
CA ALA A 431 -37.12 -6.71 13.35
C ALA A 431 -35.91 -5.84 13.77
N MET A 432 -34.69 -6.28 13.46
CA MET A 432 -33.45 -5.55 13.76
C MET A 432 -33.13 -4.42 12.76
N THR A 433 -33.49 -4.61 11.49
CA THR A 433 -32.99 -3.75 10.39
C THR A 433 -34.08 -2.96 9.68
N GLY A 434 -35.34 -3.35 9.83
CA GLY A 434 -36.46 -2.86 9.02
C GLY A 434 -36.43 -3.32 7.56
N VAL A 435 -35.45 -4.13 7.14
CA VAL A 435 -35.29 -4.59 5.75
C VAL A 435 -35.81 -6.01 5.60
N ARG A 436 -36.83 -6.19 4.75
CA ARG A 436 -37.50 -7.48 4.60
C ARG A 436 -36.76 -8.39 3.64
N LEU A 437 -36.32 -9.55 4.14
CA LEU A 437 -35.75 -10.63 3.35
C LEU A 437 -36.85 -11.59 2.89
N GLN A 438 -37.11 -11.69 1.59
CA GLN A 438 -38.11 -12.59 1.04
C GLN A 438 -37.48 -13.94 0.69
N GLN A 439 -38.26 -15.02 0.71
CA GLN A 439 -37.77 -16.36 0.39
C GLN A 439 -37.06 -16.44 -0.97
N ARG A 440 -37.51 -15.67 -1.97
CA ARG A 440 -36.84 -15.60 -3.29
C ARG A 440 -35.39 -15.11 -3.24
N ASP A 441 -35.03 -14.37 -2.19
CA ASP A 441 -33.70 -13.80 -1.99
C ASP A 441 -32.71 -14.84 -1.46
N TYR A 442 -33.19 -15.92 -0.83
CA TYR A 442 -32.38 -17.01 -0.27
C TYR A 442 -32.84 -18.41 -0.70
N ARG A 443 -33.58 -18.49 -1.81
CA ARG A 443 -34.07 -19.77 -2.33
C ARG A 443 -32.87 -20.58 -2.84
N TYR A 444 -32.72 -21.80 -2.34
CA TYR A 444 -31.77 -22.75 -2.90
C TYR A 444 -32.19 -23.10 -4.33
N ARG A 445 -31.28 -22.94 -5.29
CA ARG A 445 -31.52 -23.07 -6.74
C ARG A 445 -30.85 -24.30 -7.30
#